data_AF-A0A937GAF5-F1
#
_entry.id   AF-A0A937GAF5-F1
#
_cell.length_a   1.000
_cell.length_b   1.000
_cell.length_c   1.000
_cell.angle_alpha   90.00
_cell.angle_beta   90.00
_cell.angle_gamma   90.00
#
_symmetry.space_group_name_H-M   'P 1'
#
loop_
_entity.id
_entity.type
_entity.pdbx_description
1 polymer ?
#
loop_
_entity_poly.entity_id
_entity_poly.type
_entity_poly.pdbx_seq_one_letter_code
_entity_poly.pdbx_strand_id
1 'polypeptide(L)'
;MLLTITWAAERGLELGPLFLRYYQVLFFAGFLLGFYLMRRYFTKEGVSAEVLDNLLIYTVVATIIGARLGHVFFYDWAYYKQHVA
;
A
#
# COMPACT_ATOMS: atom_id res chain seq x y z
N MET A 1 -12.40 31.70 -21.13
CA MET A 1 -13.12 30.92 -20.11
C MET A 1 -12.62 29.49 -20.14
N LEU A 2 -12.02 29.01 -19.06
CA LEU A 2 -11.83 27.57 -18.81
C LEU A 2 -13.20 27.00 -18.45
N LEU A 3 -14.00 26.59 -19.45
CA LEU A 3 -15.41 26.23 -19.21
C LEU A 3 -15.56 24.86 -18.53
N THR A 4 -14.55 23.99 -18.59
CA THR A 4 -14.51 22.71 -17.86
C THR A 4 -13.06 22.29 -17.57
N ILE A 5 -12.83 21.60 -16.45
CA ILE A 5 -11.57 20.91 -16.15
C ILE A 5 -11.70 19.49 -16.69
N THR A 6 -10.94 19.15 -17.73
CA THR A 6 -10.87 17.79 -18.24
C THR A 6 -9.79 17.03 -17.47
N TRP A 7 -10.21 16.08 -16.61
CA TRP A 7 -9.30 15.21 -15.86
C TRP A 7 -8.73 14.10 -16.75
N ALA A 8 -7.95 14.48 -17.77
CA ALA A 8 -7.32 13.56 -18.72
C ALA A 8 -5.93 13.09 -18.26
N ALA A 9 -5.71 12.99 -16.94
CA ALA A 9 -4.43 12.54 -16.40
C ALA A 9 -4.25 11.04 -16.66
N GLU A 10 -3.05 10.66 -17.12
CA GLU A 10 -2.68 9.26 -17.27
C GLU A 10 -2.72 8.55 -15.91
N ARG A 11 -3.11 7.27 -15.92
CA ARG A 11 -3.34 6.51 -14.69
C ARG A 11 -2.09 5.74 -14.23
N GLY A 12 -1.01 5.75 -15.01
CA GLY A 12 0.20 4.97 -14.75
C GLY A 12 1.17 4.95 -15.92
N LEU A 13 2.23 4.14 -15.76
CA LEU A 13 3.29 3.93 -16.72
C LEU A 13 3.17 2.53 -17.34
N GLU A 14 3.31 2.45 -18.66
CA GLU A 14 3.39 1.19 -19.39
C GLU A 14 4.83 0.66 -19.40
N LEU A 15 5.05 -0.49 -18.78
CA LEU A 15 6.34 -1.18 -18.71
C LEU A 15 6.21 -2.52 -19.45
N GLY A 16 5.95 -2.46 -20.76
CA GLY A 16 5.73 -3.65 -21.59
C GLY A 16 4.48 -4.43 -21.15
N PRO A 17 4.61 -5.68 -20.65
CA PRO A 17 3.46 -6.47 -20.19
C PRO A 17 2.85 -5.99 -18.87
N LEU A 18 3.50 -5.05 -18.17
CA LEU A 18 3.07 -4.57 -16.86
C LEU A 18 2.58 -3.12 -16.93
N PHE A 19 1.39 -2.85 -16.39
CA PHE A 19 0.86 -1.49 -16.23
C PHE A 19 1.02 -1.04 -14.78
N LEU A 20 1.98 -0.15 -14.52
CA LEU A 20 2.28 0.35 -13.19
C LEU A 20 1.44 1.60 -12.90
N ARG A 21 0.48 1.52 -11.99
CA ARG A 21 -0.41 2.64 -11.66
C ARG A 21 0.27 3.60 -10.68
N TYR A 22 0.03 4.91 -10.83
CA TYR A 22 0.64 5.91 -9.94
C TYR A 22 0.29 5.70 -8.47
N TYR A 23 -0.93 5.26 -8.15
CA TYR A 23 -1.30 4.99 -6.76
C TYR A 23 -0.41 3.89 -6.14
N GLN A 24 0.03 2.91 -6.92
CA GLN A 24 0.90 1.84 -6.43
C GLN A 24 2.27 2.41 -6.08
N VAL A 25 2.81 3.27 -6.93
CA VAL A 25 4.08 3.98 -6.68
C VAL A 25 3.99 4.83 -5.41
N LEU A 26 2.92 5.61 -5.25
CA LEU A 26 2.69 6.41 -4.04
C LEU A 26 2.56 5.52 -2.80
N PHE A 27 1.89 4.38 -2.93
CA PHE A 27 1.73 3.43 -1.84
C PHE A 27 3.07 2.85 -1.38
N PHE A 28 3.92 2.42 -2.31
CA PHE A 28 5.29 2.00 -2.00
C PHE A 28 6.13 3.12 -1.40
N ALA A 29 6.01 4.35 -1.93
CA ALA A 29 6.69 5.52 -1.39
C ALA A 29 6.32 5.78 0.08
N GLY A 30 5.05 5.54 0.46
CA GLY A 30 4.61 5.64 1.85
C GLY A 30 5.38 4.70 2.79
N PHE A 31 5.60 3.43 2.39
CA PHE A 31 6.40 2.49 3.16
C PHE A 31 7.86 2.92 3.27
N LEU A 32 8.45 3.40 2.17
CA LEU A 32 9.85 3.87 2.17
C LEU A 32 10.04 5.07 3.09
N LEU A 33 9.13 6.04 3.04
CA LEU A 33 9.14 7.20 3.92
C LEU A 33 8.94 6.80 5.39
N GLY A 34 8.00 5.91 5.67
CA GLY A 34 7.77 5.39 7.02
C GLY A 34 8.99 4.65 7.57
N PHE A 35 9.62 3.81 6.77
CA PHE A 35 10.86 3.11 7.14
C PHE A 35 12.01 4.08 7.40
N TYR A 36 12.21 5.07 6.52
CA TYR A 36 13.24 6.09 6.69
C TYR A 36 13.06 6.88 7.98
N LEU A 37 11.82 7.29 8.27
CA LEU A 37 11.49 8.01 9.50
C LEU A 37 11.73 7.15 10.74
N MET A 38 11.22 5.92 10.76
CA MET A 38 11.40 4.99 11.87
C MET A 38 12.88 4.65 12.11
N ARG A 39 13.66 4.45 11.04
CA ARG A 39 15.11 4.24 11.14
C ARG A 39 15.80 5.39 11.86
N ARG A 40 15.40 6.64 11.58
CA ARG A 40 15.95 7.81 12.26
C ARG A 40 15.63 7.82 13.76
N TYR A 41 14.43 7.38 14.15
CA TYR A 41 14.05 7.26 15.57
C TYR A 41 14.79 6.11 16.26
N PHE A 42 14.83 4.92 15.65
CA PHE A 42 15.48 3.73 16.21
C PHE A 42 16.97 3.96 16.45
N THR A 43 17.68 4.61 15.52
CA THR A 43 19.09 4.98 15.72
C THR A 43 19.28 5.95 16.89
N LYS A 44 18.34 6.88 17.13
CA LYS A 44 18.41 7.80 18.27
C LYS A 44 18.17 7.10 19.61
N GLU A 45 17.32 6.09 19.62
CA GLU A 45 16.96 5.33 20.83
C GLU A 45 17.89 4.13 21.08
N GLY A 46 18.85 3.87 20.17
CA GLY A 46 19.78 2.75 20.27
C GLY A 46 19.15 1.38 20.02
N VAL A 47 17.99 1.35 19.33
CA VAL A 47 17.29 0.10 18.99
C VAL A 47 17.94 -0.55 17.76
N SER A 48 18.07 -1.88 17.77
CA SER A 48 18.64 -2.64 16.66
C SER A 48 17.85 -2.44 15.36
N ALA A 49 18.57 -2.28 14.24
CA ALA A 49 17.99 -2.20 12.91
C ALA A 49 17.20 -3.47 12.52
N GLU A 50 17.58 -4.63 13.07
CA GLU A 50 16.90 -5.89 12.79
C GLU A 50 15.43 -5.88 13.24
N VAL A 51 15.12 -5.17 14.33
CA VAL A 51 13.74 -5.02 14.81
C VAL A 51 12.92 -4.20 13.80
N LEU A 52 13.52 -3.16 13.23
CA LEU A 52 12.87 -2.32 12.22
C LEU A 52 12.60 -3.10 10.93
N ASP A 53 13.56 -3.90 10.48
CA ASP A 53 13.42 -4.72 9.27
C ASP A 53 12.30 -5.76 9.44
N ASN A 54 12.25 -6.44 10.59
CA ASN A 54 11.17 -7.34 10.94
C ASN A 54 9.81 -6.62 10.97
N LEU A 55 9.76 -5.44 11.61
CA LEU A 55 8.54 -4.64 11.69
C LEU A 55 8.03 -4.22 10.30
N LEU A 56 8.93 -3.83 9.39
CA LEU A 56 8.57 -3.48 8.02
C LEU A 56 7.92 -4.67 7.30
N ILE A 57 8.52 -5.87 7.40
CA ILE A 57 7.98 -7.09 6.78
C ILE A 57 6.58 -7.38 7.32
N TYR A 58 6.41 -7.39 8.65
CA TYR A 58 5.10 -7.61 9.26
C TYR A 58 4.07 -6.57 8.81
N THR A 59 4.46 -5.30 8.72
CA THR A 59 3.56 -4.21 8.30
C THR A 59 3.12 -4.39 6.85
N VAL A 60 4.02 -4.72 5.93
CA VAL A 60 3.69 -4.95 4.51
C VAL A 60 2.75 -6.14 4.36
N VAL A 61 3.07 -7.28 5.00
CA VAL A 61 2.25 -8.50 4.95
C VAL A 61 0.87 -8.24 5.54
N ALA A 62 0.81 -7.64 6.73
CA ALA A 62 -0.46 -7.30 7.38
C ALA A 62 -1.29 -6.34 6.54
N THR A 63 -0.67 -5.41 5.82
CA THR A 63 -1.38 -4.48 4.94
C THR A 63 -2.01 -5.20 3.74
N ILE A 64 -1.27 -6.12 3.09
CA ILE A 64 -1.80 -6.87 1.95
C ILE A 64 -2.95 -7.79 2.38
N ILE A 65 -2.75 -8.54 3.46
CA ILE A 65 -3.77 -9.45 4.01
C ILE A 65 -4.98 -8.65 4.49
N GLY A 66 -4.74 -7.59 5.27
CA GLY A 66 -5.79 -6.72 5.80
C GLY A 66 -6.61 -6.04 4.72
N ALA A 67 -5.98 -5.57 3.63
CA ALA A 67 -6.71 -4.98 2.50
C ALA A 67 -7.63 -6.00 1.82
N ARG A 68 -7.20 -7.26 1.70
CA ARG A 68 -8.02 -8.34 1.13
C ARG A 68 -9.15 -8.75 2.04
N LEU A 69 -8.85 -8.97 3.32
CA LEU A 69 -9.88 -9.29 4.31
C LEU A 69 -10.89 -8.16 4.42
N GLY A 70 -10.44 -6.90 4.44
CA GLY A 70 -11.31 -5.74 4.41
C GLY A 70 -12.22 -5.71 3.18
N HIS A 71 -11.68 -5.97 1.98
CA HIS A 71 -12.49 -6.07 0.77
C HIS A 71 -13.60 -7.13 0.92
N VAL A 72 -13.24 -8.32 1.39
CA VAL A 72 -14.17 -9.44 1.55
C VAL A 72 -15.23 -9.14 2.61
N PHE A 73 -14.85 -8.65 3.78
CA PHE A 73 -15.79 -8.43 4.88
C PHE A 73 -16.65 -7.18 4.72
N PHE A 74 -16.16 -6.12 4.07
CA PHE A 74 -16.91 -4.87 3.93
C PHE A 74 -17.67 -4.76 2.61
N TYR A 75 -17.16 -5.32 1.51
CA TYR A 75 -17.77 -5.15 0.19
C TYR A 75 -18.41 -6.44 -0.34
N ASP A 76 -17.70 -7.58 -0.26
CA ASP A 76 -18.18 -8.83 -0.88
C ASP A 76 -18.85 -9.80 0.11
N TRP A 77 -19.11 -9.37 1.35
CA TRP A 77 -19.53 -10.27 2.43
C TRP A 77 -20.84 -11.01 2.15
N ALA A 78 -21.78 -10.37 1.43
CA ALA A 78 -23.04 -10.98 1.03
C ALA A 78 -22.82 -12.21 0.12
N TYR A 79 -21.81 -12.15 -0.75
CA TYR A 79 -21.45 -13.25 -1.64
C TYR A 79 -20.68 -14.34 -0.88
N TYR A 80 -19.66 -13.96 -0.12
CA TYR A 80 -18.81 -14.91 0.60
C TYR A 80 -19.53 -15.65 1.72
N LYS A 81 -20.49 -15.04 2.42
CA LYS A 81 -21.27 -15.70 3.49
C LYS A 81 -22.03 -16.94 2.97
N GLN A 82 -22.43 -16.96 1.70
CA GLN A 82 -23.23 -18.06 1.12
C GLN A 82 -22.38 -19.07 0.34
N HIS A 83 -21.11 -18.77 0.08
CA HIS A 83 -20.18 -19.62 -0.69
C HIS A 83 -18.84 -19.76 0.06
N VAL A 84 -18.90 -20.09 1.34
CA VAL A 84 -17.73 -20.57 2.07
C VAL A 84 -17.60 -22.06 1.73
N ALA A 85 -16.57 -22.43 0.96
CA ALA A 85 -16.22 -23.83 0.75
C ALA A 85 -15.82 -24.50 2.07
#